data_AF-A0A2T6C3D9-F1
#
_entry.id   AF-A0A2T6C3D9-F1
#
_cell.length_a   1.000
_cell.length_b   1.000
_cell.length_c   1.000
_cell.angle_alpha   90.00
_cell.angle_beta   90.00
_cell.angle_gamma   90.00
#
_symmetry.space_group_name_H-M   'P 1'
#
loop_
_entity.id
_entity.type
_entity.pdbx_description
1 polymer ?
#
loop_
_entity_poly.entity_id
_entity_poly.type
_entity_poly.pdbx_seq_one_letter_code
_entity_poly.pdbx_strand_id
1 'polypeptide(L)'
;MNFFKKLFSKKKENMDSQSEKTTSSQPQNNSKKANINTIATEEYFDKRYQKDTMDATVLDGTLKMIEGYFVANKLKPAITNPINHPKNLDLTINEGFGFDMYCKALDMDENYAVGLLAMAFNDFMIKQHGFKLYKDTEPEYPLRDMTLKYDNQGAKLSLYPIEYTVKVLNYEANFNDLYERIKYNLDNMPTSAEVYHKLTKKK
;
A
#
# COMPACT_ATOMS: atom_id res chain seq x y z
N MET A 1 -9.45 16.54 -7.93
CA MET A 1 -9.66 17.23 -6.63
C MET A 1 -11.02 17.02 -5.93
N ASN A 2 -12.19 16.94 -6.60
CA ASN A 2 -13.49 16.87 -5.88
C ASN A 2 -13.96 15.46 -5.48
N PHE A 3 -13.48 14.40 -6.12
CA PHE A 3 -13.92 13.03 -5.83
C PHE A 3 -13.32 12.49 -4.52
N PHE A 4 -12.00 12.61 -4.34
CA PHE A 4 -11.31 12.12 -3.14
C PHE A 4 -11.60 12.95 -1.88
N LYS A 5 -11.72 14.28 -2.00
CA LYS A 5 -12.22 15.10 -0.89
C LYS A 5 -13.55 14.56 -0.37
N LYS A 6 -14.46 14.13 -1.25
CA LYS A 6 -15.77 13.62 -0.86
C LYS A 6 -15.72 12.26 -0.14
N LEU A 7 -14.74 11.40 -0.46
CA LEU A 7 -14.53 10.10 0.20
C LEU A 7 -13.97 10.22 1.63
N PHE A 8 -13.21 11.28 1.92
CA PHE A 8 -12.57 11.49 3.23
C PHE A 8 -13.20 12.62 4.09
N SER A 9 -14.25 13.30 3.61
CA SER A 9 -14.82 14.50 4.30
C SER A 9 -16.10 14.30 5.14
N LYS A 10 -16.47 13.09 5.56
CA LYS A 10 -17.52 12.87 6.59
C LYS A 10 -17.10 11.71 7.50
N LYS A 11 -16.97 11.83 8.83
CA LYS A 11 -17.83 12.48 9.83
C LYS A 11 -16.97 12.87 11.06
N LYS A 12 -16.94 14.16 11.42
CA LYS A 12 -16.58 14.61 12.78
C LYS A 12 -17.90 14.65 13.54
N GLU A 13 -18.19 13.60 14.29
CA GLU A 13 -19.25 13.62 15.31
C GLU A 13 -18.61 13.42 16.68
N ASN A 14 -19.07 14.25 17.60
CA ASN A 14 -18.55 14.50 18.93
C ASN A 14 -18.31 13.22 19.76
N MET A 15 -17.11 13.11 20.33
CA MET A 15 -16.92 12.50 21.64
C MET A 15 -16.05 13.44 22.46
N ASP A 16 -16.71 14.31 23.23
CA ASP A 16 -16.13 14.89 24.43
C ASP A 16 -15.97 13.78 25.46
N SER A 17 -14.73 13.52 25.87
CA SER A 17 -14.27 13.65 27.26
C SER A 17 -12.92 12.97 27.46
N GLN A 18 -11.90 13.81 27.75
CA GLN A 18 -10.80 13.61 28.73
C GLN A 18 -9.94 12.32 28.59
N SER A 19 -8.63 12.36 28.34
CA SER A 19 -7.62 13.21 28.98
C SER A 19 -6.31 13.32 28.18
N GLU A 20 -5.78 14.55 28.25
CA GLU A 20 -4.37 14.97 28.34
C GLU A 20 -3.35 14.71 27.21
N LYS A 21 -3.02 15.87 26.60
CA LYS A 21 -1.82 16.20 25.84
C LYS A 21 -0.53 15.68 26.48
N THR A 22 0.36 15.15 25.65
CA THR A 22 1.73 15.69 25.57
C THR A 22 2.25 15.61 24.14
N THR A 23 2.68 16.77 23.68
CA THR A 23 3.38 17.04 22.43
C THR A 23 4.85 16.65 22.60
N SER A 24 5.42 15.86 21.69
CA SER A 24 6.73 16.13 21.07
C SER A 24 7.15 14.98 20.15
N SER A 25 7.46 15.38 18.93
CA SER A 25 8.09 14.64 17.86
C SER A 25 9.50 14.19 18.27
N GLN A 26 9.69 12.88 18.46
CA GLN A 26 10.96 12.17 18.33
C GLN A 26 10.68 10.74 17.84
N PRO A 27 11.57 10.15 17.02
CA PRO A 27 11.34 8.86 16.38
C PRO A 27 11.53 7.76 17.42
N GLN A 28 10.42 7.29 17.99
CA GLN A 28 10.44 6.11 18.84
C GLN A 28 10.63 4.87 17.97
N ASN A 29 11.89 4.39 17.96
CA ASN A 29 12.29 3.03 17.68
C ASN A 29 11.66 2.08 18.73
N ASN A 30 10.33 1.94 18.71
CA ASN A 30 9.62 0.93 19.46
C ASN A 30 9.35 -0.22 18.51
N SER A 31 10.01 -1.36 18.76
CA SER A 31 9.79 -2.66 18.14
C SER A 31 8.36 -3.14 18.44
N LYS A 32 7.38 -2.53 17.76
CA LYS A 32 5.99 -3.00 17.79
C LYS A 32 5.96 -4.36 17.12
N LYS A 33 5.82 -5.41 17.93
CA LYS A 33 5.47 -6.76 17.46
C LYS A 33 4.24 -6.65 16.56
N ALA A 34 4.20 -7.43 15.48
CA ALA A 34 3.08 -7.46 14.56
C ALA A 34 1.76 -7.71 15.32
N ASN A 35 0.82 -6.75 15.24
CA ASN A 35 -0.50 -6.87 15.85
C ASN A 35 -1.40 -7.75 14.99
N ILE A 36 -2.06 -8.73 15.59
CA ILE A 36 -3.04 -9.58 14.91
C ILE A 36 -4.36 -8.81 14.87
N ASN A 37 -4.82 -8.46 13.67
CA ASN A 37 -6.04 -7.70 13.48
C ASN A 37 -7.30 -8.58 13.41
N THR A 38 -7.18 -9.81 12.87
CA THR A 38 -8.34 -10.68 12.60
C THR A 38 -7.91 -12.15 12.55
N ILE A 39 -8.80 -13.04 12.98
CA ILE A 39 -8.70 -14.50 12.78
C ILE A 39 -9.92 -14.92 11.97
N ALA A 40 -9.71 -15.65 10.88
CA ALA A 40 -10.76 -16.14 10.00
C ALA A 40 -10.42 -17.54 9.48
N THR A 41 -11.45 -18.26 9.02
CA THR A 41 -11.28 -19.56 8.38
C THR A 41 -10.75 -19.41 6.95
N GLU A 42 -10.14 -20.46 6.41
CA GLU A 42 -9.74 -20.51 4.99
C GLU A 42 -10.97 -20.41 4.07
N GLU A 43 -12.08 -21.05 4.43
CA GLU A 43 -13.33 -20.95 3.68
C GLU A 43 -13.84 -19.50 3.55
N TYR A 44 -13.80 -18.74 4.65
CA TYR A 44 -14.13 -17.31 4.62
C TYR A 44 -13.19 -16.55 3.68
N PHE A 45 -11.89 -16.85 3.77
CA PHE A 45 -10.88 -16.21 2.95
C PHE A 45 -11.11 -16.47 1.45
N ASP A 46 -11.31 -17.72 1.05
CA ASP A 46 -11.46 -18.11 -0.35
C ASP A 46 -12.77 -17.58 -0.96
N LYS A 47 -13.82 -17.44 -0.14
CA LYS A 47 -15.07 -16.81 -0.57
C LYS A 47 -14.91 -15.30 -0.85
N ARG A 48 -14.17 -14.60 0.01
CA ARG A 48 -14.01 -13.14 -0.08
C ARG A 48 -12.92 -12.71 -1.07
N TYR A 49 -11.83 -13.46 -1.17
CA TYR A 49 -10.65 -13.06 -1.92
C TYR A 49 -10.43 -13.95 -3.13
N GLN A 50 -10.71 -13.42 -4.30
CA GLN A 50 -10.50 -14.10 -5.57
C GLN A 50 -9.10 -13.78 -6.09
N LYS A 51 -8.28 -14.79 -6.35
CA LYS A 51 -6.94 -14.59 -6.89
C LYS A 51 -7.02 -13.87 -8.23
N ASP A 52 -6.18 -12.86 -8.40
CA ASP A 52 -6.11 -12.04 -9.61
C ASP A 52 -4.69 -12.02 -10.16
N THR A 53 -4.54 -11.48 -11.37
CA THR A 53 -3.27 -11.32 -12.07
C THR A 53 -3.18 -9.95 -12.71
N MET A 54 -1.99 -9.36 -12.72
CA MET A 54 -1.77 -8.13 -13.47
C MET A 54 -1.62 -8.47 -14.95
N ASP A 55 -2.34 -7.76 -15.80
CA ASP A 55 -2.12 -7.85 -17.25
C ASP A 55 -0.70 -7.36 -17.59
N ALA A 56 0.06 -8.20 -18.30
CA ALA A 56 1.47 -7.93 -18.58
C ALA A 56 1.66 -6.70 -19.48
N THR A 57 0.72 -6.43 -20.39
CA THR A 57 0.79 -5.28 -21.31
C THR A 57 0.52 -3.99 -20.55
N VAL A 58 -0.49 -3.99 -19.68
CA VAL A 58 -0.80 -2.85 -18.80
C VAL A 58 0.36 -2.57 -17.85
N LEU A 59 0.97 -3.62 -17.28
CA LEU A 59 2.13 -3.47 -16.41
C LEU A 59 3.34 -2.90 -17.15
N ASP A 60 3.68 -3.41 -18.34
CA ASP A 60 4.78 -2.88 -19.16
C ASP A 60 4.55 -1.40 -19.50
N GLY A 61 3.34 -1.04 -19.94
CA GLY A 61 2.96 0.36 -20.16
C GLY A 61 3.09 1.22 -18.90
N THR A 62 2.74 0.66 -17.75
CA THR A 62 2.87 1.34 -16.44
C THR A 62 4.31 1.67 -16.11
N LEU A 63 5.22 0.70 -16.24
CA LEU A 63 6.63 0.91 -15.97
C LEU A 63 7.25 1.91 -16.94
N LYS A 64 6.89 1.85 -18.23
CA LYS A 64 7.31 2.82 -19.24
C LYS A 64 6.81 4.24 -18.96
N MET A 65 5.61 4.40 -18.42
CA MET A 65 5.10 5.72 -18.01
C MET A 65 5.93 6.31 -16.87
N ILE A 66 6.33 5.49 -15.91
CA ILE A 66 7.23 5.91 -14.83
C ILE A 66 8.61 6.26 -15.40
N GLU A 67 9.20 5.40 -16.23
CA GLU A 67 10.48 5.71 -16.89
C GLU A 67 10.41 7.00 -17.72
N GLY A 68 9.32 7.19 -18.47
CA GLY A 68 9.04 8.39 -19.24
C GLY A 68 8.98 9.65 -18.37
N TYR A 69 8.39 9.57 -17.18
CA TYR A 69 8.41 10.66 -16.21
C TYR A 69 9.83 11.06 -15.81
N PHE A 70 10.68 10.07 -15.48
CA PHE A 70 12.08 10.30 -15.13
C PHE A 70 12.84 10.97 -16.29
N VAL A 71 12.64 10.50 -17.52
CA VAL A 71 13.27 11.09 -18.72
C VAL A 71 12.80 12.52 -18.95
N ALA A 72 11.48 12.76 -18.93
CA ALA A 72 10.89 14.08 -19.18
C ALA A 72 11.37 15.13 -18.16
N ASN A 73 11.54 14.72 -16.91
CA ASN A 73 12.01 15.58 -15.82
C ASN A 73 13.53 15.56 -15.62
N LYS A 74 14.28 14.82 -16.45
CA LYS A 74 15.74 14.64 -16.33
C LYS A 74 16.16 14.16 -14.94
N LEU A 75 15.32 13.34 -14.31
CA LEU A 75 15.56 12.77 -12.99
C LEU A 75 16.43 11.51 -13.10
N LYS A 76 17.25 11.29 -12.07
CA LYS A 76 17.98 10.03 -11.91
C LYS A 76 17.26 9.17 -10.87
N PRO A 77 16.98 7.88 -11.15
CA PRO A 77 16.45 6.96 -10.15
C PRO A 77 17.39 6.87 -8.95
N ALA A 78 16.82 6.84 -7.74
CA ALA A 78 17.58 6.54 -6.53
C ALA A 78 18.09 5.09 -6.54
N ILE A 79 17.32 4.19 -7.15
CA ILE A 79 17.67 2.78 -7.37
C ILE A 79 17.58 2.50 -8.87
N THR A 80 18.67 2.05 -9.49
CA THR A 80 18.73 1.89 -10.95
C THR A 80 17.82 0.78 -11.47
N ASN A 81 17.67 -0.33 -10.73
CA ASN A 81 16.82 -1.45 -11.11
C ASN A 81 16.25 -2.10 -9.82
N PRO A 82 14.93 -2.29 -9.70
CA PRO A 82 13.89 -1.96 -10.68
C PRO A 82 13.40 -0.51 -10.59
N ILE A 83 12.84 0.01 -11.69
CA ILE A 83 12.35 1.40 -11.75
C ILE A 83 11.21 1.65 -10.76
N ASN A 84 10.37 0.64 -10.50
CA ASN A 84 9.27 0.69 -9.54
C ASN A 84 9.68 0.43 -8.09
N HIS A 85 10.98 0.52 -7.77
CA HIS A 85 11.43 0.51 -6.37
C HIS A 85 10.70 1.63 -5.58
N PRO A 86 10.23 1.39 -4.34
CA PRO A 86 9.46 2.37 -3.55
C PRO A 86 10.11 3.76 -3.45
N LYS A 87 11.43 3.83 -3.23
CA LYS A 87 12.21 5.09 -3.29
C LYS A 87 12.05 5.85 -4.61
N ASN A 88 12.06 5.16 -5.74
CA ASN A 88 11.88 5.81 -7.04
C ASN A 88 10.43 6.26 -7.22
N LEU A 89 9.45 5.48 -6.76
CA LEU A 89 8.04 5.88 -6.80
C LEU A 89 7.82 7.17 -5.99
N ASP A 90 8.46 7.31 -4.83
CA ASP A 90 8.40 8.55 -4.05
C ASP A 90 9.02 9.75 -4.79
N LEU A 91 10.07 9.54 -5.60
CA LEU A 91 10.60 10.61 -6.45
C LEU A 91 9.60 11.09 -7.51
N THR A 92 8.71 10.21 -7.99
CA THR A 92 7.68 10.64 -8.96
C THR A 92 6.66 11.61 -8.35
N ILE A 93 6.56 11.63 -7.02
CA ILE A 93 5.66 12.50 -6.27
C ILE A 93 6.37 13.78 -5.86
N ASN A 94 7.60 13.66 -5.38
CA ASN A 94 8.29 14.74 -4.67
C ASN A 94 9.23 15.57 -5.56
N GLU A 95 9.63 15.06 -6.71
CA GLU A 95 10.57 15.73 -7.62
C GLU A 95 9.92 16.02 -8.97
N GLY A 96 10.39 17.05 -9.68
CA GLY A 96 9.79 17.49 -10.94
C GLY A 96 8.47 18.24 -10.71
N PHE A 97 7.56 18.16 -11.67
CA PHE A 97 6.24 18.81 -11.58
C PHE A 97 5.13 17.90 -11.01
N GLY A 98 5.47 16.67 -10.62
CA GLY A 98 4.56 15.68 -10.05
C GLY A 98 3.99 14.72 -11.10
N PHE A 99 3.95 13.42 -10.75
CA PHE A 99 3.46 12.37 -11.65
C PHE A 99 1.98 12.55 -12.03
N ASP A 100 1.14 13.07 -11.12
CA ASP A 100 -0.27 13.33 -11.39
C ASP A 100 -0.43 14.40 -12.48
N MET A 101 0.39 15.45 -12.46
CA MET A 101 0.44 16.49 -13.47
C MET A 101 0.98 15.94 -14.79
N TYR A 102 1.93 15.02 -14.76
CA TYR A 102 2.42 14.33 -15.96
C TYR A 102 1.36 13.48 -16.63
N CYS A 103 0.60 12.70 -15.86
CA CYS A 103 -0.56 11.98 -16.36
C CYS A 103 -1.61 12.93 -16.96
N LYS A 104 -1.92 14.03 -16.27
CA LYS A 104 -2.87 15.04 -16.77
C LYS A 104 -2.44 15.67 -18.09
N ALA A 105 -1.14 15.93 -18.27
CA ALA A 105 -0.60 16.47 -19.52
C ALA A 105 -0.72 15.48 -20.70
N LEU A 106 -0.99 14.21 -20.43
CA LEU A 106 -1.24 13.15 -21.41
C LEU A 106 -2.73 12.78 -21.49
N ASP A 107 -3.62 13.68 -21.05
CA ASP A 107 -5.08 13.50 -20.99
C ASP A 107 -5.52 12.28 -20.15
N MET A 108 -4.71 11.88 -19.16
CA MET A 108 -5.07 10.83 -18.21
C MET A 108 -5.64 11.45 -16.93
N ASP A 109 -6.73 10.88 -16.44
CA ASP A 109 -7.35 11.35 -15.19
C ASP A 109 -6.54 10.98 -13.93
N GLU A 110 -6.96 11.53 -12.79
CA GLU A 110 -6.33 11.31 -11.50
C GLU A 110 -6.37 9.82 -11.07
N ASN A 111 -7.41 9.07 -11.45
CA ASN A 111 -7.54 7.65 -11.12
C ASN A 111 -6.53 6.81 -11.92
N TYR A 112 -6.20 7.21 -13.15
CA TYR A 112 -5.12 6.58 -13.91
C TYR A 112 -3.78 6.72 -13.19
N ALA A 113 -3.42 7.91 -12.70
CA ALA A 113 -2.17 8.09 -11.94
C ALA A 113 -2.12 7.20 -10.68
N VAL A 114 -3.23 7.12 -9.94
CA VAL A 114 -3.39 6.20 -8.80
C VAL A 114 -3.19 4.75 -9.23
N GLY A 115 -3.86 4.33 -10.31
CA GLY A 115 -3.78 2.96 -10.82
C GLY A 115 -2.37 2.58 -11.25
N LEU A 116 -1.70 3.45 -12.00
CA LEU A 116 -0.33 3.24 -12.47
C LEU A 116 0.65 3.06 -11.30
N LEU A 117 0.63 3.97 -10.33
CA LEU A 117 1.52 3.89 -9.17
C LEU A 117 1.22 2.67 -8.28
N ALA A 118 -0.07 2.35 -8.08
CA ALA A 118 -0.48 1.17 -7.33
C ALA A 118 -0.03 -0.13 -8.01
N MET A 119 -0.19 -0.23 -9.35
CA MET A 119 0.28 -1.38 -10.13
C MET A 119 1.81 -1.51 -10.10
N ALA A 120 2.54 -0.40 -10.24
CA ALA A 120 3.99 -0.40 -10.15
C ALA A 120 4.47 -0.88 -8.79
N PHE A 121 3.88 -0.36 -7.70
CA PHE A 121 4.19 -0.83 -6.34
C PHE A 121 3.83 -2.32 -6.16
N ASN A 122 2.70 -2.76 -6.74
CA ASN A 122 2.31 -4.16 -6.65
C ASN A 122 3.30 -5.10 -7.29
N ASP A 123 3.75 -4.78 -8.50
CA ASP A 123 4.75 -5.55 -9.21
C ASP A 123 6.05 -5.69 -8.40
N PHE A 124 6.49 -4.60 -7.77
CA PHE A 124 7.64 -4.65 -6.87
C PHE A 124 7.40 -5.61 -5.70
N MET A 125 6.28 -5.49 -4.99
CA MET A 125 5.96 -6.36 -3.84
C MET A 125 5.80 -7.83 -4.21
N ILE A 126 5.21 -8.12 -5.37
CA ILE A 126 5.03 -9.48 -5.89
C ILE A 126 6.39 -10.09 -6.22
N LYS A 127 7.22 -9.38 -7.01
CA LYS A 127 8.52 -9.92 -7.46
C LYS A 127 9.55 -10.03 -6.33
N GLN A 128 9.58 -9.06 -5.41
CA GLN A 128 10.60 -9.02 -4.35
C GLN A 128 10.22 -9.83 -3.11
N HIS A 129 8.92 -9.93 -2.81
CA HIS A 129 8.44 -10.52 -1.54
C HIS A 129 7.41 -11.63 -1.71
N GLY A 130 7.06 -12.01 -2.94
CA GLY A 130 6.15 -13.14 -3.18
C GLY A 130 4.70 -12.87 -2.77
N PHE A 131 4.29 -11.60 -2.67
CA PHE A 131 2.87 -11.27 -2.52
C PHE A 131 2.06 -11.82 -3.70
N LYS A 132 0.78 -12.02 -3.46
CA LYS A 132 -0.20 -12.42 -4.48
C LYS A 132 -1.30 -11.36 -4.55
N LEU A 133 -1.74 -11.07 -5.77
CA LEU A 133 -2.84 -10.16 -6.02
C LEU A 133 -4.18 -10.87 -5.85
N TYR A 134 -5.12 -10.18 -5.22
CA TYR A 134 -6.49 -10.62 -5.02
C TYR A 134 -7.46 -9.48 -5.28
N LYS A 135 -8.63 -9.85 -5.78
CA LYS A 135 -9.84 -9.04 -5.75
C LYS A 135 -10.61 -9.33 -4.47
N ASP A 136 -10.86 -8.32 -3.65
CA ASP A 136 -11.78 -8.38 -2.50
C ASP A 136 -13.22 -8.19 -3.00
N THR A 137 -14.05 -9.22 -2.86
CA THR A 137 -15.46 -9.19 -3.28
C THR A 137 -16.37 -8.55 -2.24
N GLU A 138 -15.91 -8.36 -1.01
CA GLU A 138 -16.64 -7.77 0.10
C GLU A 138 -15.79 -6.69 0.81
N PRO A 139 -15.34 -5.63 0.10
CA PRO A 139 -14.46 -4.63 0.68
C PRO A 139 -15.18 -3.78 1.72
N GLU A 140 -14.61 -3.67 2.91
CA GLU A 140 -15.13 -2.86 4.02
C GLU A 140 -15.07 -1.34 3.73
N TYR A 141 -14.15 -0.93 2.85
CA TYR A 141 -13.93 0.44 2.47
C TYR A 141 -13.78 0.57 0.95
N PRO A 142 -14.17 1.71 0.35
CA PRO A 142 -13.84 2.01 -1.04
C PRO A 142 -12.32 1.90 -1.29
N LEU A 143 -11.91 1.51 -2.50
CA LEU A 143 -10.49 1.37 -2.92
C LEU A 143 -9.72 0.16 -2.33
N ARG A 144 -10.42 -0.80 -1.72
CA ARG A 144 -9.82 -2.05 -1.22
C ARG A 144 -10.16 -3.28 -2.08
N ASP A 145 -10.84 -3.06 -3.18
CA ASP A 145 -11.15 -4.09 -4.17
C ASP A 145 -9.87 -4.74 -4.72
N MET A 146 -8.80 -3.97 -4.94
CA MET A 146 -7.47 -4.51 -5.21
C MET A 146 -6.66 -4.68 -3.92
N THR A 147 -6.31 -5.91 -3.57
CA THR A 147 -5.57 -6.25 -2.35
C THR A 147 -4.37 -7.14 -2.66
N LEU A 148 -3.21 -6.84 -2.07
CA LEU A 148 -2.08 -7.76 -2.04
C LEU A 148 -2.07 -8.56 -0.75
N LYS A 149 -1.77 -9.85 -0.84
CA LYS A 149 -1.64 -10.71 0.34
C LYS A 149 -0.38 -11.55 0.31
N TYR A 150 0.27 -11.62 1.47
CA TYR A 150 1.37 -12.53 1.76
C TYR A 150 0.91 -13.54 2.80
N ASP A 151 1.29 -14.81 2.64
CA ASP A 151 0.95 -15.90 3.54
C ASP A 151 2.23 -16.50 4.13
N ASN A 152 2.31 -16.53 5.45
CA ASN A 152 3.32 -17.26 6.21
C ASN A 152 2.64 -18.36 7.05
N GLN A 153 2.45 -19.53 6.44
CA GLN A 153 1.90 -20.71 7.12
C GLN A 153 0.58 -20.40 7.86
N GLY A 154 -0.34 -19.74 7.15
CA GLY A 154 -1.68 -19.40 7.63
C GLY A 154 -1.79 -18.02 8.28
N ALA A 155 -0.70 -17.41 8.74
CA ALA A 155 -0.72 -15.99 9.07
C ALA A 155 -0.65 -15.19 7.77
N LYS A 156 -1.53 -14.19 7.61
CA LYS A 156 -1.61 -13.40 6.37
C LYS A 156 -1.39 -11.91 6.62
N LEU A 157 -0.59 -11.27 5.78
CA LEU A 157 -0.42 -9.82 5.73
C LEU A 157 -1.17 -9.28 4.51
N SER A 158 -2.01 -8.27 4.70
CA SER A 158 -2.78 -7.64 3.61
C SER A 158 -2.34 -6.20 3.40
N LEU A 159 -2.24 -5.79 2.14
CA LEU A 159 -1.98 -4.42 1.72
C LEU A 159 -3.08 -3.96 0.77
N TYR A 160 -3.45 -2.68 0.86
CA TYR A 160 -4.47 -2.03 0.04
C TYR A 160 -3.83 -0.95 -0.83
N PRO A 161 -3.29 -1.31 -2.01
CA PRO A 161 -2.36 -0.46 -2.74
C PRO A 161 -3.01 0.78 -3.33
N ILE A 162 -4.25 0.71 -3.80
CA ILE A 162 -5.00 1.87 -4.31
C ILE A 162 -5.22 2.88 -3.18
N GLU A 163 -5.78 2.44 -2.05
CA GLU A 163 -6.00 3.29 -0.87
C GLU A 163 -4.69 3.97 -0.43
N TYR A 164 -3.59 3.22 -0.38
CA TYR A 164 -2.31 3.78 0.05
C TYR A 164 -1.73 4.77 -0.98
N THR A 165 -1.86 4.47 -2.27
CA THR A 165 -1.40 5.36 -3.35
C THR A 165 -2.13 6.70 -3.32
N VAL A 166 -3.42 6.71 -3.01
CA VAL A 166 -4.18 7.96 -2.82
C VAL A 166 -3.60 8.79 -1.67
N LYS A 167 -3.21 8.16 -0.56
CA LYS A 167 -2.54 8.87 0.55
C LYS A 167 -1.20 9.46 0.12
N VAL A 168 -0.43 8.71 -0.68
CA VAL A 168 0.85 9.18 -1.22
C VAL A 168 0.67 10.40 -2.13
N LEU A 169 -0.29 10.34 -3.07
CA LEU A 169 -0.58 11.46 -3.97
C LEU A 169 -1.11 12.71 -3.25
N ASN A 170 -1.69 12.54 -2.06
CA ASN A 170 -2.11 13.63 -1.18
C ASN A 170 -1.02 14.10 -0.22
N TYR A 171 0.23 13.63 -0.36
CA TYR A 171 1.37 13.97 0.51
C TYR A 171 1.16 13.58 1.99
N GLU A 172 0.33 12.57 2.25
CA GLU A 172 0.04 12.06 3.60
C GLU A 172 0.93 10.86 3.97
N ALA A 173 1.62 10.28 2.98
CA ALA A 173 2.38 9.05 3.12
C ALA A 173 3.47 8.93 2.04
N ASN A 174 4.42 8.02 2.25
CA ASN A 174 5.43 7.62 1.25
C ASN A 174 5.39 6.10 1.03
N PHE A 175 5.71 5.65 -0.19
CA PHE A 175 5.86 4.25 -0.53
C PHE A 175 7.05 3.62 0.20
N ASN A 176 8.20 4.31 0.29
CA ASN A 176 9.37 3.77 0.95
C ASN A 176 9.12 3.55 2.46
N ASP A 177 8.40 4.44 3.12
CA ASP A 177 8.05 4.26 4.54
C ASP A 177 7.12 3.05 4.74
N LEU A 178 6.17 2.82 3.82
CA LEU A 178 5.37 1.59 3.82
C LEU A 178 6.25 0.37 3.62
N TYR A 179 7.15 0.43 2.64
CA TYR A 179 8.04 -0.66 2.30
C TYR A 179 8.90 -1.10 3.49
N GLU A 180 9.56 -0.17 4.18
CA GLU A 180 10.38 -0.49 5.35
C GLU A 180 9.54 -1.10 6.49
N ARG A 181 8.32 -0.60 6.71
CA ARG A 181 7.39 -1.21 7.68
C ARG A 181 6.97 -2.62 7.27
N ILE A 182 6.70 -2.86 5.98
CA ILE A 182 6.34 -4.19 5.50
C ILE A 182 7.51 -5.14 5.69
N LYS A 183 8.71 -4.75 5.25
CA LYS A 183 9.92 -5.56 5.39
C LYS A 183 10.14 -6.00 6.84
N TYR A 184 10.08 -5.05 7.77
CA TYR A 184 10.14 -5.35 9.19
C TYR A 184 9.05 -6.34 9.64
N ASN A 185 7.80 -6.17 9.18
CA ASN A 185 6.71 -7.07 9.54
C ASN A 185 6.85 -8.46 8.95
N LEU A 186 7.38 -8.60 7.73
CA LEU A 186 7.64 -9.89 7.09
C LEU A 186 8.70 -10.68 7.87
N ASP A 187 9.79 -10.02 8.27
CA ASP A 187 10.88 -10.63 9.04
C ASP A 187 10.42 -11.09 10.44
N ASN A 188 9.35 -10.49 10.96
CA ASN A 188 8.82 -10.76 12.31
C ASN A 188 7.43 -11.41 12.30
N MET A 189 6.97 -11.89 11.14
CA MET A 189 5.62 -12.42 10.98
C MET A 189 5.49 -13.79 11.64
N PRO A 190 4.57 -13.97 12.62
CA PRO A 190 4.40 -15.27 13.25
C PRO A 190 3.74 -16.26 12.29
N THR A 191 3.83 -17.55 12.59
CA THR A 191 3.02 -18.59 11.94
C THR A 191 1.65 -18.71 12.64
N SER A 192 0.67 -19.33 11.98
CA SER A 192 -0.65 -19.61 12.60
C SER A 192 -0.52 -20.47 13.88
N ALA A 193 0.41 -21.42 13.90
CA ALA A 193 0.69 -22.28 15.05
C ALA A 193 1.25 -21.47 16.25
N GLU A 194 2.16 -20.54 15.99
CA GLU A 194 2.70 -19.64 17.03
C GLU A 194 1.62 -18.71 17.60
N VAL A 195 0.73 -18.20 16.73
CA VAL A 195 -0.43 -17.41 17.16
C VAL A 195 -1.34 -18.24 18.06
N TYR A 196 -1.71 -19.46 17.63
CA TYR A 196 -2.56 -20.35 18.41
C TYR A 196 -1.96 -20.67 19.79
N HIS A 197 -0.67 -21.01 19.85
CA HIS A 197 0.03 -21.30 21.09
C HIS A 197 0.07 -20.09 22.04
N LYS A 198 0.23 -18.87 21.52
CA LYS A 198 0.17 -17.64 22.33
C LYS A 198 -1.22 -17.36 22.91
N LEU A 199 -2.29 -17.68 22.17
CA LEU A 199 -3.67 -17.48 22.63
C LEU A 199 -4.09 -18.51 23.68
N THR A 200 -3.56 -19.74 23.61
CA THR A 200 -3.92 -20.83 24.52
C THR A 200 -3.12 -20.84 25.82
N LYS A 201 -1.87 -20.36 25.83
CA LYS A 201 -1.06 -20.21 27.07
C LYS A 201 -1.41 -19.00 27.94
N LYS A 202 -2.32 -18.13 27.51
CA LYS A 202 -2.81 -16.99 28.30
C LYS A 202 -4.00 -17.34 29.23
N LYS A 203 -4.30 -18.63 29.41
CA LYS A 203 -5.26 -19.14 30.40
C LYS A 203 -4.50 -19.81 31.53
#